data_AF-A0A957EQG8-F1
#
_entry.id   AF-A0A957EQG8-F1
#
_cell.length_a   1.000
_cell.length_b   1.000
_cell.length_c   1.000
_cell.angle_alpha   90.00
_cell.angle_beta   90.00
_cell.angle_gamma   90.00
#
_symmetry.space_group_name_H-M   'P 1'
#
loop_
_entity.id
_entity.type
_entity.pdbx_description
1 polymer ?
#
loop_
_entity_poly.entity_id
_entity_poly.type
_entity_poly.pdbx_seq_one_letter_code
_entity_poly.pdbx_strand_id
1 'polypeptide(L)' 'EAMVGFLNAYQMTGSQHFWDASWQCWQYTKQAISDPQYGEWLWGRSSDGQPLPHEKAGPWKTAYHNGRACLEIMHRLHAA' A
#
# COMPACT_ATOMS: atom_id res chain seq x y z
N GLU A 1 -1.93 4.37 0.51
CA GLU A 1 -2.61 5.23 1.50
C GLU A 1 -3.54 4.48 2.44
N ALA A 2 -4.50 3.67 1.94
CA ALA A 2 -5.45 2.93 2.78
C ALA A 2 -4.79 2.14 3.94
N MET A 3 -3.68 1.44 3.67
CA MET A 3 -2.89 0.74 4.69
C MET A 3 -2.52 1.64 5.89
N VAL A 4 -2.04 2.86 5.63
CA VAL A 4 -1.67 3.84 6.67
C VAL A 4 -2.91 4.34 7.41
N GLY A 5 -3.97 4.68 6.67
CA GLY A 5 -5.21 5.19 7.27
C GLY A 5 -5.86 4.18 8.22
N PHE A 6 -5.95 2.92 7.79
CA PHE A 6 -6.49 1.85 8.62
C PHE A 6 -5.61 1.53 9.83
N LEU A 7 -4.28 1.51 9.68
CA LEU A 7 -3.40 1.33 10.84
C LEU A 7 -3.57 2.46 11.85
N ASN A 8 -3.66 3.71 11.38
CA ASN A 8 -3.90 4.86 12.26
C ASN A 8 -5.25 4.73 13.00
N ALA A 9 -6.32 4.34 12.30
CA ALA A 9 -7.63 4.11 12.92
C ALA A 9 -7.59 3.00 13.97
N TYR A 10 -6.86 1.91 13.71
CA TYR A 10 -6.61 0.86 14.70
C TYR A 10 -5.89 1.41 15.94
N GLN A 11 -4.79 2.14 15.76
CA GLN A 11 -4.03 2.74 16.87
C GLN A 11 -4.86 3.73 17.70
N MET A 12 -5.78 4.47 17.08
CA MET A 12 -6.65 5.42 17.78
C MET A 12 -7.81 4.76 18.53
N THR A 13 -8.32 3.63 18.04
CA THR A 13 -9.60 3.05 18.53
C THR A 13 -9.46 1.69 19.20
N GLY A 14 -8.35 0.98 18.97
CA GLY A 14 -8.17 -0.42 19.35
C GLY A 14 -9.06 -1.40 18.59
N SER A 15 -9.82 -0.95 17.58
CA SER A 15 -10.80 -1.81 16.92
C SER A 15 -10.18 -2.71 15.86
N GLN A 16 -10.24 -4.02 16.10
CA GLN A 16 -9.54 -5.06 15.32
C GLN A 16 -9.82 -5.02 13.81
N HIS A 17 -11.04 -4.70 13.39
CA HIS A 17 -11.39 -4.66 11.97
C HIS A 17 -10.55 -3.66 11.16
N PHE A 18 -10.04 -2.58 11.79
CA PHE A 18 -9.12 -1.67 11.12
C PHE A 18 -7.73 -2.26 10.94
N TRP A 19 -7.23 -3.04 11.90
CA TRP A 19 -5.98 -3.78 11.72
C TRP A 19 -6.11 -4.76 10.56
N ASP A 20 -7.20 -5.53 10.54
CA ASP A 20 -7.46 -6.53 9.52
C ASP A 20 -7.54 -5.89 8.13
N ALA A 21 -8.19 -4.71 8.02
CA ALA A 21 -8.26 -3.95 6.77
C ALA A 21 -6.89 -3.43 6.31
N SER A 22 -6.05 -2.94 7.23
CA SER A 22 -4.67 -2.51 6.92
C SER A 22 -3.84 -3.69 6.41
N TRP A 23 -3.94 -4.84 7.09
CA TRP A 23 -3.25 -6.07 6.71
C TRP A 23 -3.70 -6.58 5.34
N GLN A 24 -4.99 -6.62 5.07
CA GLN A 24 -5.53 -7.02 3.75
C GLN A 24 -5.04 -6.08 2.64
N CYS A 25 -4.99 -4.77 2.89
CA CYS A 25 -4.41 -3.80 1.96
C CYS A 25 -2.95 -4.13 1.64
N TRP A 26 -2.15 -4.48 2.66
CA TRP A 26 -0.76 -4.90 2.45
C TRP A 26 -0.64 -6.19 1.64
N GLN A 27 -1.42 -7.22 1.98
CA GLN A 27 -1.42 -8.49 1.25
C GLN A 27 -1.75 -8.30 -0.23
N TYR A 28 -2.81 -7.55 -0.52
CA TYR A 28 -3.18 -7.24 -1.91
C TYR A 28 -2.08 -6.45 -2.61
N THR A 29 -1.51 -5.44 -1.96
CA THR A 29 -0.41 -4.64 -2.53
C THR A 29 0.77 -5.53 -2.88
N LYS A 30 1.21 -6.40 -1.97
CA LYS A 30 2.35 -7.30 -2.18
C LYS A 30 2.08 -8.31 -3.30
N GLN A 31 0.86 -8.85 -3.39
CA GLN A 31 0.52 -9.89 -4.35
C GLN A 31 0.21 -9.35 -5.75
N ALA A 32 -0.49 -8.21 -5.83
CA ALA A 32 -1.09 -7.72 -7.07
C ALA A 32 -0.41 -6.45 -7.59
N ILE A 33 0.13 -5.59 -6.73
CA ILE A 33 0.60 -4.26 -7.14
C ILE A 33 2.13 -4.19 -7.19
N SER A 34 2.84 -4.82 -6.25
CA SER A 34 4.30 -4.86 -6.23
C SER A 34 4.83 -5.68 -7.40
N ASP A 35 5.83 -5.17 -8.12
CA ASP A 35 6.56 -5.92 -9.14
C ASP A 35 7.91 -6.38 -8.58
N PRO A 36 8.08 -7.68 -8.27
CA PRO A 36 9.33 -8.20 -7.72
C PRO A 36 10.42 -8.40 -8.78
N GLN A 37 10.09 -8.42 -10.07
CA GLN A 37 11.06 -8.67 -11.13
C GLN A 37 11.86 -7.40 -11.46
N TYR A 38 11.16 -6.27 -11.56
CA TYR A 38 11.78 -5.00 -11.96
C TYR A 38 11.70 -3.91 -10.89
N GLY A 39 11.15 -4.24 -9.72
CA GLY A 39 10.90 -3.28 -8.66
C GLY A 39 9.74 -2.34 -8.96
N GLU A 40 9.49 -1.48 -7.97
CA GLU A 40 8.36 -0.58 -7.89
C GLU A 40 6.97 -1.26 -7.87
N TRP A 41 5.93 -0.46 -7.71
CA TRP A 41 4.53 -0.82 -7.80
C TRP A 41 3.99 -0.49 -9.20
N LEU A 42 3.12 -1.34 -9.72
CA LEU A 42 2.33 -1.07 -10.92
C LEU A 42 1.45 0.17 -10.70
N TRP A 43 1.05 0.84 -11.79
CA TRP A 43 0.14 1.99 -11.70
C TRP A 43 -1.19 1.63 -11.05
N GLY A 44 -1.71 0.45 -11.39
CA GLY A 44 -2.95 -0.07 -10.89
C GLY A 44 -3.37 -1.31 -11.68
N ARG A 45 -4.56 -1.81 -11.37
CA ARG A 45 -5.20 -2.90 -12.09
C ARG A 45 -6.61 -2.51 -12.51
N SER A 46 -7.07 -3.08 -13.63
CA SER A 46 -8.47 -3.03 -14.03
C SER A 46 -9.34 -3.90 -13.12
N SER A 47 -10.66 -3.78 -13.26
CA SER A 47 -11.65 -4.50 -12.45
C SER A 47 -11.59 -6.03 -12.61
N ASP A 48 -11.12 -6.52 -13.76
CA ASP A 48 -10.84 -7.94 -14.03
C ASP A 48 -9.47 -8.40 -13.47
N GLY A 49 -8.75 -7.49 -12.82
CA GLY A 49 -7.47 -7.78 -12.19
C GLY A 49 -6.28 -7.74 -13.12
N GLN A 50 -6.37 -7.27 -14.36
CA GLN A 50 -5.18 -7.11 -15.21
C GLN A 50 -4.38 -5.84 -14.86
N PRO A 51 -3.03 -5.86 -14.95
CA PRO A 51 -2.24 -4.63 -14.86
C PRO A 51 -2.67 -3.60 -15.90
N LEU A 52 -2.81 -2.35 -15.48
CA LEU A 52 -3.06 -1.27 -16.44
C LEU A 52 -1.81 -1.03 -17.30
N PRO A 53 -1.95 -0.76 -18.60
CA PRO A 53 -0.83 -0.53 -19.52
C PRO A 53 -0.25 0.89 -19.35
N HIS A 54 0.26 1.19 -18.16
CA HIS A 54 0.89 2.46 -17.79
C HIS A 54 2.32 2.24 -17.30
N GLU A 55 3.15 3.26 -17.47
CA GLU A 55 4.48 3.31 -16.89
C GLU A 55 4.44 3.24 -15.36
N LYS A 56 5.46 2.66 -14.73
CA LYS A 56 5.51 2.63 -13.26
C LYS A 56 5.88 3.98 -12.66
N ALA A 57 6.54 4.84 -13.42
CA ALA A 57 6.89 6.18 -13.00
C ALA A 57 6.80 7.15 -14.18
N GLY A 58 6.23 8.32 -13.93
CA GLY A 58 5.97 9.37 -14.91
C GLY A 58 5.52 10.66 -14.20
N PRO A 59 5.02 11.65 -14.95
CA PRO A 59 4.64 12.95 -14.38
C PRO A 59 3.64 12.89 -13.23
N TRP A 60 2.78 11.85 -13.19
CA TRP A 60 1.73 11.70 -12.17
C TRP A 60 1.98 10.58 -11.16
N LYS A 61 3.07 9.82 -11.31
CA LYS A 61 3.46 8.78 -10.36
C LYS A 61 4.96 8.75 -10.22
N THR A 62 5.43 8.93 -9.01
CA THR A 62 6.82 8.73 -8.62
C THR A 62 6.85 7.88 -7.35
N ALA A 63 8.05 7.48 -6.93
CA ALA A 63 8.28 6.66 -5.73
C ALA A 63 8.04 7.41 -4.41
N TYR A 64 7.00 8.25 -4.36
CA TYR A 64 6.63 9.04 -3.19
C TYR A 64 5.57 8.34 -2.35
N HIS A 65 4.39 8.07 -2.92
CA HIS A 65 3.25 7.58 -2.14
C HIS A 65 3.48 6.20 -1.53
N ASN A 66 4.00 5.28 -2.33
CA ASN A 66 4.35 3.93 -1.90
C ASN A 66 5.53 3.94 -0.91
N GLY A 67 6.59 4.70 -1.19
CA GLY A 67 7.75 4.83 -0.31
C GLY A 67 7.37 5.42 1.05
N ARG A 68 6.69 6.57 1.05
CA ARG A 68 6.18 7.22 2.27
C ARG A 68 5.24 6.31 3.05
N ALA A 69 4.32 5.60 2.37
CA ALA A 69 3.41 4.68 3.04
C ALA A 69 4.17 3.55 3.76
N CYS A 70 5.15 2.92 3.12
CA CYS A 70 5.96 1.88 3.76
C CYS A 70 6.76 2.41 4.95
N LEU A 71 7.43 3.56 4.79
CA LEU A 71 8.18 4.20 5.88
C LEU A 71 7.27 4.54 7.07
N GLU A 72 6.08 5.06 6.80
CA GLU A 72 5.10 5.42 7.82
C GLU A 72 4.56 4.19 8.56
N ILE A 73 4.30 3.08 7.87
CA ILE A 73 3.93 1.82 8.52
C ILE A 73 5.04 1.32 9.42
N MET A 74 6.28 1.28 8.94
CA MET A 74 7.42 0.83 9.75
C MET A 74 7.60 1.71 10.99
N HIS A 75 7.52 3.03 10.83
CA HIS A 75 7.59 3.96 11.95
C HIS A 75 6.49 3.71 12.99
N ARG A 76 5.23 3.56 12.56
CA ARG A 76 4.08 3.31 13.45
C ARG A 76 4.14 1.98 14.18
N LEU A 77 4.67 0.94 13.54
CA LEU A 77 4.78 -0.39 14.15
C LEU A 77 5.98 -0.51 15.09
N HIS A 78 7.05 0.25 14.86
CA HIS A 78 8.22 0.27 15.75
C HIS A 78 8.10 1.26 16.91
N ALA A 79 7.28 2.31 16.77
CA ALA A 79 7.03 3.28 17.84
C ALA A 79 5.93 2.84 18.82
N ALA A 80 5.26 1.71 18.55
CA ALA A 80 4.19 1.14 19.38
C ALA A 80 4.74 0.16 20.44
#